data_AF-A0A958F9Y9-F1
#
_entry.id   AF-A0A958F9Y9-F1
#
_cell.length_a   1.000
_cell.length_b   1.000
_cell.length_c   1.000
_cell.angle_alpha   90.00
_cell.angle_beta   90.00
_cell.angle_gamma   90.00
#
_symmetry.space_group_name_H-M   'P 1'
#
loop_
_entity.id
_entity.type
_entity.pdbx_description
1 polymer ?
#
loop_
_entity_poly.entity_id
_entity_poly.type
_entity_poly.pdbx_seq_one_letter_code
_entity_poly.pdbx_strand_id
1 'polypeptide(L)'
;NYLGQEKMLEVMRAYVARWRFKHPTSRDFINTASEVVGEDLSWFFDQALYGNGVLDYSVDRVFTRVYEPDRGVDFDYNPAEFVHPAHAGESPPGMEDSLADSLAEITPVDSSDADAEKRYYSGVNLRRLGEFKFPVELRVEFEDGEVIRETWDGKDLWKKFRYLKPARLVSASVDPDNKVVMDANFTNNSKVVEPAAAGINKLSVRWLFWMQFLLDQPEFLNLFSFFL
;
A
#
# COMPACT_ATOMS: atom_id res chain seq x y z
N ASN A 1 -4.93 -13.82 -1.59
CA ASN A 1 -4.94 -15.12 -0.90
C ASN A 1 -3.50 -15.62 -0.87
N TYR A 2 -2.87 -15.75 0.31
CA TYR A 2 -1.43 -16.06 0.44
C TYR A 2 -1.03 -17.38 -0.25
N LEU A 3 -1.80 -18.44 -0.03
CA LEU A 3 -1.54 -19.77 -0.62
C LEU A 3 -2.25 -19.96 -1.96
N GLY A 4 -3.29 -19.17 -2.24
CA GLY A 4 -4.20 -19.41 -3.36
C GLY A 4 -5.19 -20.55 -3.08
N GLN A 5 -6.21 -20.67 -3.94
CA GLN A 5 -7.26 -21.68 -3.75
C GLN A 5 -6.75 -23.11 -4.00
N GLU A 6 -5.89 -23.31 -5.00
CA GLU A 6 -5.41 -24.63 -5.41
C GLU A 6 -4.58 -25.30 -4.30
N LYS A 7 -3.57 -24.61 -3.76
CA LYS A 7 -2.76 -25.13 -2.65
C LYS A 7 -3.60 -25.36 -1.39
N MET A 8 -4.54 -24.47 -1.08
CA MET A 8 -5.44 -24.66 0.07
C MET A 8 -6.30 -25.91 -0.10
N LEU A 9 -6.81 -26.18 -1.30
CA LEU A 9 -7.55 -27.41 -1.59
C LEU A 9 -6.67 -28.65 -1.43
N GLU A 10 -5.42 -28.59 -1.85
CA GLU A 10 -4.44 -29.67 -1.66
C GLU A 10 -4.20 -29.95 -0.17
N VAL A 11 -3.96 -28.91 0.63
CA VAL A 11 -3.83 -28.99 2.09
C VAL A 11 -5.06 -29.64 2.72
N MET A 12 -6.25 -29.17 2.35
CA MET A 12 -7.52 -29.69 2.89
C MET A 12 -7.73 -31.16 2.52
N ARG A 13 -7.40 -31.56 1.28
CA ARG A 13 -7.48 -32.97 0.85
C ARG A 13 -6.52 -33.85 1.65
N ALA A 14 -5.26 -33.44 1.80
CA ALA A 14 -4.26 -34.17 2.56
C ALA A 14 -4.66 -34.30 4.04
N TYR A 15 -5.13 -33.21 4.64
CA TYR A 15 -5.60 -33.19 6.02
C TYR A 15 -6.78 -34.12 6.25
N VAL A 16 -7.85 -33.99 5.43
CA VAL A 16 -9.02 -34.86 5.54
C VAL A 16 -8.63 -36.31 5.32
N ALA A 17 -7.79 -36.64 4.33
CA ALA A 17 -7.36 -38.02 4.08
C ALA A 17 -6.61 -38.64 5.28
N ARG A 18 -5.73 -37.88 5.94
CA ARG A 18 -4.86 -38.36 7.03
C ARG A 18 -5.60 -38.48 8.38
N TRP A 19 -6.54 -37.58 8.62
CA TRP A 19 -7.22 -37.42 9.91
C TRP A 19 -8.69 -37.83 9.89
N ARG A 20 -9.19 -38.36 8.77
CA ARG A 20 -10.53 -38.95 8.69
C ARG A 20 -10.74 -39.96 9.83
N PHE A 21 -11.86 -39.81 10.54
CA PHE A 21 -12.24 -40.64 11.69
C PHE A 21 -11.32 -40.52 12.93
N LYS A 22 -10.52 -39.45 13.03
CA LYS A 22 -9.72 -39.10 14.23
C LYS A 22 -10.18 -37.76 14.83
N HIS A 23 -9.59 -37.38 15.96
CA HIS A 23 -9.80 -36.08 16.62
C HIS A 23 -8.52 -35.22 16.55
N PRO A 24 -8.16 -34.70 15.36
CA PRO A 24 -7.01 -33.80 15.22
C PRO A 24 -7.23 -32.49 15.98
N THR A 25 -6.13 -31.89 16.41
CA THR A 25 -6.05 -30.54 16.97
C THR A 25 -5.71 -29.53 15.87
N SER A 26 -5.83 -28.23 16.16
CA SER A 26 -5.40 -27.19 15.22
C SER A 26 -3.91 -27.30 14.86
N ARG A 27 -3.05 -27.81 15.76
CA ARG A 27 -1.63 -28.05 15.46
C ARG A 27 -1.42 -29.12 14.39
N ASP A 28 -2.24 -30.16 14.40
CA ASP A 28 -2.19 -31.22 13.38
C ASP A 28 -2.53 -30.67 11.99
N PHE A 29 -3.46 -29.71 11.93
CA PHE A 29 -3.75 -28.98 10.70
C PHE A 29 -2.56 -28.12 10.25
N ILE A 30 -1.98 -27.30 11.14
CA ILE A 30 -0.83 -26.42 10.81
C ILE A 30 0.36 -27.24 10.30
N ASN A 31 0.66 -28.36 10.96
CA ASN A 31 1.74 -29.27 10.55
C ASN A 31 1.45 -29.88 9.17
N THR A 32 0.21 -30.32 8.93
CA THR A 32 -0.17 -30.89 7.63
C THR A 32 -0.11 -29.83 6.52
N ALA A 33 -0.52 -28.59 6.80
CA ALA A 33 -0.45 -27.49 5.85
C ALA A 33 1.00 -27.13 5.51
N SER A 34 1.86 -27.02 6.52
CA SER A 34 3.29 -26.69 6.35
C SER A 34 4.02 -27.78 5.56
N GLU A 35 3.71 -29.05 5.80
CA GLU A 35 4.25 -30.18 5.05
C GLU A 35 3.86 -30.16 3.56
N VAL A 36 2.58 -29.91 3.26
CA VAL A 36 2.09 -29.87 1.87
C VAL A 36 2.63 -28.67 1.10
N VAL A 37 2.72 -27.51 1.75
CA VAL A 37 3.21 -26.28 1.11
C VAL A 37 4.74 -26.27 0.99
N GLY A 38 5.45 -27.02 1.84
CA GLY A 38 6.91 -27.06 1.89
C GLY A 38 7.54 -25.87 2.63
N GLU A 39 6.75 -25.10 3.38
CA GLU A 39 7.15 -23.91 4.12
C GLU A 39 6.52 -23.94 5.52
N ASP A 40 7.17 -23.34 6.51
CA ASP A 40 6.59 -23.20 7.85
C ASP A 40 5.50 -22.13 7.85
N LEU A 41 4.25 -22.55 8.05
CA LEU A 41 3.08 -21.66 8.11
C LEU A 41 2.65 -21.33 9.55
N SER A 42 3.41 -21.79 10.55
CA SER A 42 3.08 -21.56 11.97
C SER A 42 2.97 -20.06 12.26
N TRP A 43 3.86 -19.22 11.70
CA TRP A 43 3.82 -17.76 11.89
C TRP A 43 2.47 -17.13 11.51
N PHE A 44 1.79 -17.65 10.49
CA PHE A 44 0.50 -17.13 10.02
C PHE A 44 -0.64 -17.69 10.86
N PHE A 45 -0.69 -19.01 10.99
CA PHE A 45 -1.79 -19.67 11.69
C PHE A 45 -1.78 -19.42 13.18
N ASP A 46 -0.61 -19.20 13.79
CA ASP A 46 -0.53 -18.87 15.21
C ASP A 46 -1.18 -17.50 15.48
N GLN A 47 -0.89 -16.50 14.65
CA GLN A 47 -1.53 -15.19 14.73
C GLN A 47 -3.03 -15.26 14.43
N ALA A 48 -3.43 -16.08 13.44
CA ALA A 48 -4.82 -16.16 12.98
C ALA A 48 -5.75 -16.97 13.90
N LEU A 49 -5.24 -18.05 14.51
CA LEU A 49 -6.05 -18.97 15.33
C LEU A 49 -5.92 -18.69 16.82
N TYR A 50 -4.76 -18.23 17.28
CA TYR A 50 -4.47 -18.02 18.70
C TYR A 50 -4.22 -16.55 19.06
N GLY A 51 -3.98 -15.69 18.08
CA GLY A 51 -3.83 -14.26 18.27
C GLY A 51 -5.17 -13.53 18.38
N ASN A 52 -5.14 -12.37 19.01
CA ASN A 52 -6.22 -11.38 19.05
C ASN A 52 -5.95 -10.19 18.11
N GLY A 53 -4.87 -10.26 17.33
CA GLY A 53 -4.43 -9.19 16.46
C GLY A 53 -5.37 -9.02 15.27
N VAL A 54 -5.78 -7.77 15.02
CA VAL A 54 -6.52 -7.39 13.82
C VAL A 54 -5.54 -7.18 12.67
N LEU A 55 -5.93 -7.54 11.45
CA LEU A 55 -5.21 -7.21 10.23
C LEU A 55 -5.79 -5.91 9.68
N ASP A 56 -4.99 -4.84 9.66
CA ASP A 56 -5.40 -3.52 9.14
C ASP A 56 -4.17 -2.80 8.60
N TYR A 57 -4.11 -2.60 7.29
CA TYR A 57 -3.05 -1.87 6.59
C TYR A 57 -3.62 -0.66 5.89
N SER A 58 -2.97 0.50 6.06
CA SER A 58 -3.43 1.76 5.50
C SER A 58 -2.35 2.50 4.75
N VAL A 59 -2.78 3.29 3.76
CA VAL A 59 -1.95 4.34 3.16
C VAL A 59 -2.18 5.64 3.91
N ASP A 60 -1.30 5.95 4.86
CA ASP A 60 -1.43 7.09 5.76
C ASP A 60 -1.21 8.42 5.01
N ARG A 61 -0.21 8.46 4.13
CA ARG A 61 0.16 9.67 3.41
C ARG A 61 0.69 9.36 2.02
N VAL A 62 0.22 10.14 1.05
CA VAL A 62 0.82 10.27 -0.28
C VAL A 62 1.12 11.74 -0.50
N PHE A 63 2.26 12.05 -1.13
CA PHE A 63 2.59 13.42 -1.49
C PHE A 63 3.51 13.43 -2.70
N THR A 64 3.49 14.55 -3.42
CA THR A 64 4.42 14.89 -4.50
C THR A 64 4.84 16.34 -4.35
N ARG A 65 6.12 16.64 -4.54
CA ARG A 65 6.65 18.01 -4.58
C ARG A 65 7.66 18.13 -5.71
N VAL A 66 7.78 19.31 -6.29
CA VAL A 66 8.87 19.60 -7.23
C VAL A 66 10.20 19.38 -6.50
N TYR A 67 11.09 18.63 -7.14
CA TYR A 67 12.43 18.43 -6.63
C TYR A 67 13.28 19.63 -7.04
N GLU A 68 13.60 20.45 -6.06
CA GLU A 68 14.58 21.51 -6.19
C GLU A 68 15.86 20.96 -5.57
N PRO A 69 16.94 20.72 -6.35
CA PRO A 69 18.21 20.35 -5.78
C PRO A 69 18.64 21.52 -4.88
N ASP A 70 18.78 21.24 -3.58
CA ASP A 70 19.15 22.27 -2.63
C ASP A 70 20.51 22.85 -3.04
N ARG A 71 20.68 24.18 -2.97
CA ARG A 71 21.95 24.85 -3.33
C ARG A 71 23.04 24.66 -2.27
N GLY A 72 22.94 23.61 -1.44
CA GLY A 72 23.81 23.34 -0.29
C GLY A 72 24.09 21.86 -0.11
N VAL A 73 24.95 21.54 0.86
CA VAL A 73 25.24 20.16 1.27
C VAL A 73 24.13 19.70 2.22
N ASP A 74 23.23 18.87 1.72
CA ASP A 74 22.16 18.27 2.53
C ASP A 74 22.72 17.06 3.29
N PHE A 75 22.99 17.22 4.58
CA PHE A 75 23.56 16.16 5.44
C PHE A 75 22.59 15.00 5.69
N ASP A 76 21.29 15.20 5.44
CA ASP A 76 20.25 14.18 5.55
C ASP A 76 19.92 13.55 4.18
N TYR A 77 20.58 13.98 3.10
CA TYR A 77 20.42 13.42 1.77
C TYR A 77 21.19 12.09 1.65
N ASN A 78 20.46 10.99 1.77
CA ASN A 78 20.97 9.68 1.42
C ASN A 78 20.39 9.23 0.06
N PRO A 79 21.16 9.25 -1.05
CA PRO A 79 20.68 8.81 -2.35
C PRO A 79 20.19 7.36 -2.35
N ALA A 80 20.67 6.51 -1.42
CA ALA A 80 20.20 5.14 -1.27
C ALA A 80 18.74 5.04 -0.75
N GLU A 81 18.19 6.09 -0.12
CA GLU A 81 16.75 6.14 0.22
C GLU A 81 15.84 6.32 -1.01
N PHE A 82 16.41 6.75 -2.14
CA PHE A 82 15.69 7.00 -3.40
C PHE A 82 15.88 5.86 -4.42
N VAL A 83 16.76 4.90 -4.12
CA VAL A 83 17.02 3.73 -4.96
C VAL A 83 16.15 2.57 -4.49
N HIS A 84 15.31 2.05 -5.38
CA HIS A 84 14.42 0.93 -5.11
C HIS A 84 15.18 -0.32 -4.64
N PRO A 85 14.66 -1.05 -3.63
CA PRO A 85 15.32 -2.20 -3.02
C PRO A 85 15.19 -3.49 -3.85
N ALA A 86 15.16 -3.43 -5.19
CA ALA A 86 15.23 -4.63 -6.02
C ALA A 86 16.54 -5.44 -5.79
N HIS A 87 17.53 -4.85 -5.10
CA HIS A 87 18.80 -5.48 -4.69
C HIS A 87 19.12 -5.32 -3.18
N ALA A 88 18.15 -5.02 -2.31
CA ALA A 88 18.40 -4.86 -0.87
C ALA A 88 18.45 -6.21 -0.11
N GLY A 89 19.28 -7.14 -0.59
CA GLY A 89 19.45 -8.48 -0.01
C GLY A 89 20.90 -8.97 0.09
N GLU A 90 21.86 -8.29 -0.53
CA GLU A 90 23.28 -8.59 -0.38
C GLU A 90 24.01 -7.29 -0.05
N SER A 91 24.53 -7.19 1.18
CA SER A 91 25.61 -6.24 1.45
C SER A 91 26.79 -6.62 0.54
N PRO A 92 27.30 -5.74 -0.34
CA PRO A 92 28.55 -6.01 -1.02
C PRO A 92 29.65 -6.15 0.05
N PRO A 93 30.38 -7.26 0.12
CA PRO A 93 31.50 -7.36 1.04
C PRO A 93 32.61 -6.42 0.55
N GLY A 94 33.01 -5.45 1.38
CA GLY A 94 34.25 -4.68 1.20
C GLY A 94 34.14 -3.22 0.75
N MET A 95 33.17 -2.43 1.24
CA MET A 95 33.08 -0.97 0.95
C MET A 95 33.46 -0.09 2.16
N GLU A 96 34.49 -0.47 2.92
CA GLU A 96 35.04 0.43 3.97
C GLU A 96 36.18 1.32 3.43
N ASP A 97 36.86 0.91 2.34
CA ASP A 97 38.08 1.59 1.85
C ASP A 97 37.88 2.51 0.62
N SER A 98 36.69 2.57 0.01
CA SER A 98 36.46 3.35 -1.23
C SER A 98 35.85 4.74 -1.02
N LEU A 99 35.60 5.15 0.23
CA LEU A 99 34.94 6.42 0.58
C LEU A 99 35.86 7.66 0.49
N ALA A 100 37.18 7.48 0.35
CA ALA A 100 38.12 8.60 0.29
C ALA A 100 38.35 9.15 -1.12
N ASP A 101 38.18 8.34 -2.16
CA ASP A 101 38.62 8.68 -3.53
C ASP A 101 37.51 9.33 -4.38
N SER A 102 36.24 9.17 -3.98
CA SER A 102 35.09 9.81 -4.64
C SER A 102 34.76 11.22 -4.10
N LEU A 103 35.50 11.70 -3.10
CA LEU A 103 35.37 13.05 -2.53
C LEU A 103 36.10 14.14 -3.34
N ALA A 104 36.81 13.78 -4.42
CA ALA A 104 37.64 14.70 -5.18
C ALA A 104 36.97 15.33 -6.42
N GLU A 105 35.74 14.94 -6.78
CA GLU A 105 35.07 15.47 -7.97
C GLU A 105 33.71 16.10 -7.64
N ILE A 106 33.69 16.97 -6.63
CA ILE A 106 32.61 17.95 -6.46
C ILE A 106 32.98 19.17 -7.31
N THR A 107 32.70 19.09 -8.60
CA THR A 107 32.69 20.30 -9.44
C THR A 107 31.40 21.07 -9.16
N PRO A 108 31.45 22.41 -8.97
CA PRO A 108 30.24 23.21 -8.92
C PRO A 108 29.67 23.24 -10.33
N VAL A 109 28.53 22.57 -10.55
CA VAL A 109 27.78 22.72 -11.80
C VAL A 109 27.18 24.13 -11.81
N ASP A 110 27.70 24.94 -12.72
CA ASP A 110 27.28 26.32 -12.97
C ASP A 110 25.79 26.38 -13.29
N SER A 111 25.06 27.22 -12.55
CA SER A 111 23.61 27.33 -12.62
C SER A 111 23.16 28.27 -13.74
N SER A 112 23.17 27.81 -15.00
CA SER A 112 22.63 28.60 -16.12
C SER A 112 21.95 27.82 -17.25
N ASP A 113 21.34 26.66 -16.98
CA ASP A 113 20.48 25.99 -17.96
C ASP A 113 19.04 25.89 -17.45
N ALA A 114 18.18 26.75 -17.99
CA ALA A 114 16.76 26.86 -17.69
C ALA A 114 15.90 25.79 -18.43
N ASP A 115 16.41 24.55 -18.53
CA ASP A 115 15.65 23.42 -19.07
C ASP A 115 16.04 22.07 -18.43
N ALA A 116 16.40 22.10 -17.14
CA ALA A 116 16.48 20.87 -16.36
C ALA A 116 15.07 20.25 -16.27
N GLU A 117 14.89 19.06 -16.85
CA GLU A 117 13.64 18.30 -16.77
C GLU A 117 13.10 18.32 -15.33
N LYS A 118 11.89 18.84 -15.16
CA LYS A 118 11.25 18.93 -13.83
C LYS A 118 11.14 17.55 -13.24
N ARG A 119 11.86 17.31 -12.14
CA ARG A 119 11.73 16.10 -11.33
C ARG A 119 10.81 16.37 -10.16
N TYR A 120 10.12 15.34 -9.72
CA TYR A 120 9.24 15.35 -8.57
C TYR A 120 9.75 14.35 -7.55
N TYR A 121 9.81 14.82 -6.31
CA TYR A 121 9.99 13.97 -5.14
C TYR A 121 8.62 13.54 -4.64
N SER A 122 8.35 12.24 -4.77
CA SER A 122 7.10 11.63 -4.34
C SER A 122 7.33 10.68 -3.17
N GLY A 123 6.38 10.61 -2.25
CA GLY A 123 6.47 9.72 -1.10
C GLY A 123 5.15 9.09 -0.72
N VAL A 124 5.23 7.84 -0.26
CA VAL A 124 4.11 7.04 0.23
C VAL A 124 4.47 6.48 1.60
N ASN A 125 3.63 6.76 2.60
CA ASN A 125 3.75 6.21 3.94
C ASN A 125 2.71 5.11 4.13
N LEU A 126 3.17 3.86 4.27
CA LEU A 126 2.34 2.74 4.68
C LEU A 126 2.38 2.59 6.19
N ARG A 127 1.25 2.22 6.76
CA ARG A 127 1.11 1.97 8.18
C ARG A 127 0.31 0.71 8.43
N ARG A 128 0.83 -0.13 9.32
CA ARG A 128 0.13 -1.26 9.89
C ARG A 128 -0.58 -0.76 11.15
N LEU A 129 -1.90 -0.64 11.08
CA LEU A 129 -2.75 -0.19 12.18
C LEU A 129 -3.10 -1.34 13.13
N GLY A 130 -3.15 -2.56 12.59
CA GLY A 130 -3.37 -3.78 13.33
C GLY A 130 -2.10 -4.40 13.93
N GLU A 131 -2.28 -5.45 14.74
CA GLU A 131 -1.18 -6.21 15.33
C GLU A 131 -0.77 -7.42 14.49
N PHE A 132 -1.62 -7.83 13.54
CA PHE A 132 -1.36 -8.95 12.66
C PHE A 132 -0.26 -8.59 11.64
N LYS A 133 0.86 -9.32 11.66
CA LYS A 133 1.97 -9.14 10.70
C LYS A 133 1.71 -9.99 9.48
N PHE A 134 1.68 -9.38 8.31
CA PHE A 134 1.37 -10.03 7.05
C PHE A 134 2.06 -9.32 5.88
N PRO A 135 2.70 -10.06 4.95
CA PRO A 135 3.29 -9.45 3.76
C PRO A 135 2.21 -8.87 2.84
N VAL A 136 2.35 -7.60 2.46
CA VAL A 136 1.42 -6.88 1.60
C VAL A 136 2.13 -6.27 0.40
N GLU A 137 1.38 -6.10 -0.68
CA GLU A 137 1.84 -5.44 -1.90
C GLU A 137 1.36 -3.99 -1.90
N LEU A 138 2.21 -3.07 -2.35
CA LEU A 138 1.88 -1.68 -2.60
C LEU A 138 1.92 -1.45 -4.11
N ARG A 139 0.86 -0.86 -4.65
CA ARG A 139 0.83 -0.30 -6.01
C ARG A 139 0.93 1.21 -5.95
N VAL A 140 1.82 1.78 -6.74
CA VAL A 140 2.07 3.22 -6.86
C VAL A 140 1.91 3.59 -8.33
N GLU A 141 1.07 4.59 -8.63
CA GLU A 141 0.74 5.00 -10.00
C GLU A 141 1.15 6.46 -10.23
N PHE A 142 1.83 6.72 -11.35
CA PHE A 142 2.33 8.04 -11.74
C PHE A 142 1.55 8.64 -12.92
N GLU A 143 1.67 9.95 -13.11
CA GLU A 143 0.95 10.70 -14.18
C GLU A 143 1.32 10.26 -15.60
N ASP A 144 2.53 9.71 -15.79
CA ASP A 144 2.99 9.15 -17.06
C ASP A 144 2.39 7.76 -17.37
N GLY A 145 1.59 7.22 -16.46
CA GLY A 145 1.01 5.88 -16.55
C GLY A 145 1.91 4.78 -16.02
N GLU A 146 3.11 5.11 -15.49
CA GLU A 146 3.98 4.13 -14.86
C GLU A 146 3.32 3.58 -13.58
N VAL A 147 3.34 2.26 -13.44
CA VAL A 147 2.83 1.56 -12.26
C VAL A 147 3.96 0.76 -11.63
N ILE A 148 4.27 1.09 -10.38
CA ILE A 148 5.29 0.42 -9.59
C ILE A 148 4.59 -0.46 -8.56
N ARG A 149 5.05 -1.71 -8.46
CA ARG A 149 4.62 -2.63 -7.40
C ARG A 149 5.78 -2.89 -6.46
N GLU A 150 5.54 -2.70 -5.18
CA GLU A 150 6.50 -2.91 -4.10
C GLU A 150 5.94 -3.92 -3.10
N THR A 151 6.82 -4.64 -2.41
CA THR A 151 6.41 -5.59 -1.38
C THR A 151 6.89 -5.09 0.00
N TRP A 152 6.06 -5.29 1.00
CA TRP A 152 6.40 -5.04 2.40
C TRP A 152 6.04 -6.25 3.25
N ASP A 153 6.96 -6.68 4.11
CA ASP A 153 6.76 -7.82 5.00
C ASP A 153 5.79 -7.56 6.17
N GLY A 154 5.44 -6.29 6.43
CA GLY A 154 4.52 -5.89 7.48
C GLY A 154 5.06 -6.09 8.91
N LYS A 155 6.38 -6.29 9.09
CA LYS A 155 6.95 -6.50 10.44
C LYS A 155 6.99 -5.20 11.25
N ASP A 156 7.41 -4.12 10.61
CA ASP A 156 7.42 -2.78 11.19
C ASP A 156 6.00 -2.20 11.29
N LEU A 157 5.84 -1.14 12.08
CA LEU A 157 4.55 -0.42 12.17
C LEU A 157 4.32 0.51 10.97
N TRP A 158 5.40 0.96 10.33
CA TRP A 158 5.32 1.86 9.19
C TRP A 158 6.48 1.59 8.23
N LYS A 159 6.26 1.86 6.94
CA LYS A 159 7.29 1.85 5.90
C LYS A 159 7.10 3.05 4.99
N LYS A 160 8.19 3.75 4.68
CA LYS A 160 8.20 4.89 3.77
C LYS A 160 8.79 4.47 2.44
N PHE A 161 8.09 4.76 1.36
CA PHE A 161 8.58 4.64 0.00
C PHE A 161 8.80 6.03 -0.56
N ARG A 162 9.94 6.27 -1.18
CA ARG A 162 10.33 7.56 -1.76
C ARG A 162 10.76 7.33 -3.20
N TYR A 163 10.37 8.26 -4.06
CA TYR A 163 10.59 8.19 -5.50
C TYR A 163 11.07 9.54 -6.00
N LEU A 164 12.07 9.55 -6.87
CA LEU A 164 12.51 10.74 -7.59
C LEU A 164 12.31 10.51 -9.09
N LYS A 165 11.24 11.09 -9.66
CA LYS A 165 10.81 10.81 -11.04
C LYS A 165 10.35 12.06 -11.77
N PRO A 166 10.39 12.11 -13.12
CA PRO A 166 9.89 13.24 -13.89
C PRO A 166 8.35 13.35 -13.88
N ALA A 167 7.64 12.31 -13.43
CA ALA A 167 6.18 12.29 -13.30
C ALA A 167 5.74 12.44 -11.83
N ARG A 168 4.59 13.07 -11.61
CA ARG A 168 3.99 13.21 -10.27
C ARG A 168 3.31 11.90 -9.88
N LEU A 169 3.36 11.59 -8.59
CA LEU A 169 2.54 10.54 -8.00
C LEU A 169 1.05 10.91 -8.09
N VAL A 170 0.24 9.99 -8.59
CA VAL A 170 -1.22 10.14 -8.69
C VAL A 170 -1.90 9.43 -7.53
N SER A 171 -1.58 8.15 -7.34
CA SER A 171 -2.25 7.30 -6.37
C SER A 171 -1.31 6.26 -5.78
N ALA A 172 -1.62 5.80 -4.57
CA ALA A 172 -1.03 4.62 -3.99
C ALA A 172 -2.11 3.75 -3.34
N SER A 173 -1.99 2.44 -3.50
CA SER A 173 -2.94 1.45 -2.97
C SER A 173 -2.19 0.27 -2.36
N VAL A 174 -2.46 -0.05 -1.10
CA VAL A 174 -2.04 -1.30 -0.46
C VAL A 174 -3.02 -2.41 -0.81
N ASP A 175 -2.50 -3.59 -1.08
CA ASP A 175 -3.24 -4.77 -1.54
C ASP A 175 -4.23 -4.48 -2.69
N PRO A 176 -3.73 -4.00 -3.84
CA PRO A 176 -4.60 -3.56 -4.95
C PRO A 176 -5.47 -4.68 -5.53
N ASP A 177 -5.06 -5.93 -5.36
CA ASP A 177 -5.75 -7.11 -5.87
C ASP A 177 -6.66 -7.75 -4.79
N ASN A 178 -6.84 -7.09 -3.64
CA ASN A 178 -7.63 -7.55 -2.48
C ASN A 178 -7.30 -9.00 -2.07
N LYS A 179 -6.00 -9.34 -2.08
CA LYS A 179 -5.50 -10.65 -1.67
C LYS A 179 -5.75 -10.88 -0.17
N VAL A 180 -5.86 -9.83 0.63
CA VAL A 180 -6.00 -9.85 2.07
C VAL A 180 -7.46 -9.59 2.45
N VAL A 181 -8.27 -10.63 2.33
CA VAL A 181 -9.72 -10.58 2.61
C VAL A 181 -10.07 -10.32 4.09
N MET A 182 -9.09 -10.46 4.99
CA MET A 182 -9.25 -10.27 6.43
C MET A 182 -8.91 -8.85 6.89
N ASP A 183 -8.68 -7.92 5.95
CA ASP A 183 -8.44 -6.53 6.32
C ASP A 183 -9.70 -5.92 6.98
N ALA A 184 -9.51 -5.28 8.12
CA ALA A 184 -10.59 -4.68 8.89
C ALA A 184 -11.18 -3.44 8.22
N ASN A 185 -10.42 -2.74 7.38
CA ASN A 185 -10.84 -1.49 6.79
C ASN A 185 -10.26 -1.22 5.39
N PHE A 186 -10.83 -1.88 4.38
CA PHE A 186 -10.50 -1.64 2.97
C PHE A 186 -10.62 -0.18 2.49
N THR A 187 -11.35 0.69 3.19
CA THR A 187 -11.56 2.09 2.75
C THR A 187 -10.32 2.96 2.93
N ASN A 188 -9.38 2.55 3.79
CA ASN A 188 -8.13 3.28 4.04
C ASN A 188 -6.95 2.74 3.21
N ASN A 189 -7.19 1.72 2.37
CA ASN A 189 -6.14 1.02 1.63
C ASN A 189 -5.61 1.82 0.44
N SER A 190 -6.28 2.89 0.03
CA SER A 190 -5.85 3.70 -1.10
C SER A 190 -5.92 5.18 -0.78
N LYS A 191 -5.01 5.94 -1.40
CA LYS A 191 -4.99 7.39 -1.31
C LYS A 191 -4.55 7.99 -2.64
N VAL A 192 -5.22 9.06 -3.03
CA VAL A 192 -4.85 9.89 -4.19
C VAL A 192 -4.21 11.18 -3.71
N VAL A 193 -3.26 11.70 -4.48
CA VAL A 193 -2.58 12.96 -4.13
C VAL A 193 -3.52 14.15 -4.31
N GLU A 194 -4.26 14.18 -5.42
CA GLU A 194 -5.29 15.19 -5.68
C GLU A 194 -6.67 14.54 -5.71
N PRO A 195 -7.58 14.87 -4.77
CA PRO A 195 -8.92 14.30 -4.77
C PRO A 195 -9.76 14.86 -5.94
N ALA A 196 -10.32 13.97 -6.75
CA ALA A 196 -11.20 14.36 -7.86
C ALA A 196 -12.60 14.77 -7.33
N ALA A 197 -12.93 16.07 -7.41
CA ALA A 197 -14.24 16.58 -6.99
C ALA A 197 -15.43 16.16 -7.90
N ALA A 198 -15.15 15.62 -9.08
CA ALA A 198 -16.16 15.29 -10.10
C ALA A 198 -17.21 14.27 -9.61
N GLY A 199 -16.81 13.28 -8.81
CA GLY A 199 -17.73 12.27 -8.27
C GLY A 199 -18.75 12.84 -7.28
N ILE A 200 -18.28 13.73 -6.39
CA ILE A 200 -19.12 14.44 -5.41
C ILE A 200 -20.08 15.37 -6.14
N ASN A 201 -19.59 16.15 -7.10
CA ASN A 201 -20.43 17.05 -7.90
C ASN A 201 -21.57 16.29 -8.60
N LYS A 202 -21.30 15.10 -9.15
CA LYS A 202 -22.34 14.28 -9.80
C LYS A 202 -23.42 13.81 -8.82
N LEU A 203 -23.04 13.42 -7.61
CA LEU A 203 -23.99 13.03 -6.56
C LEU A 203 -24.79 14.23 -6.07
N SER A 204 -24.14 15.37 -5.84
CA SER A 204 -24.80 16.62 -5.45
C SER A 204 -25.79 17.08 -6.51
N VAL A 205 -25.43 17.05 -7.80
CA VAL A 205 -26.35 17.37 -8.91
C VAL A 205 -27.54 16.42 -8.93
N ARG A 206 -27.32 15.12 -8.72
CA ARG A 206 -28.41 14.13 -8.72
C ARG A 206 -29.32 14.27 -7.49
N TRP A 207 -28.75 14.58 -6.32
CA TRP A 207 -29.51 14.88 -5.12
C TRP A 207 -30.32 16.18 -5.26
N LEU A 208 -29.72 17.24 -5.80
CA LEU A 208 -30.40 18.50 -6.12
C LEU A 208 -31.54 18.28 -7.11
N PHE A 209 -31.32 17.45 -8.13
CA PHE A 209 -32.38 17.04 -9.05
C PHE A 209 -33.53 16.33 -8.34
N TRP A 210 -33.25 15.41 -7.42
CA TRP A 210 -34.29 14.74 -6.62
C TRP A 210 -35.01 15.71 -5.66
N MET A 211 -34.29 16.64 -5.03
CA MET A 211 -34.89 17.67 -4.18
C MET A 211 -35.78 18.60 -4.99
N GLN A 212 -35.33 19.03 -6.17
CA GLN A 212 -36.14 19.83 -7.09
C GLN A 212 -37.39 19.08 -7.53
N PHE A 213 -37.25 17.81 -7.92
CA PHE A 213 -38.39 16.97 -8.30
C PHE A 213 -39.42 16.80 -7.17
N LEU A 214 -38.97 16.61 -5.92
CA LEU A 214 -39.84 16.51 -4.75
C LEU A 214 -40.57 17.82 -4.45
N LEU A 215 -39.87 18.96 -4.56
CA LEU A 215 -40.46 20.29 -4.33
C LEU A 215 -41.45 20.70 -5.44
N ASP A 216 -41.25 20.21 -6.66
CA ASP A 216 -42.15 20.45 -7.81
C ASP A 216 -43.42 19.57 -7.77
N GLN A 217 -43.54 18.60 -6.84
CA GLN A 217 -44.77 17.82 -6.72
C GLN A 217 -45.88 18.65 -6.03
N PRO A 218 -47.04 18.84 -6.69
CA PRO A 218 -48.13 19.64 -6.13
C PRO A 218 -48.71 19.04 -4.83
N GLU A 219 -48.59 17.73 -4.63
CA GLU A 219 -49.04 17.08 -3.39
C GLU A 219 -48.13 17.33 -2.18
N PHE A 220 -46.85 17.66 -2.39
CA PHE A 220 -45.90 17.95 -1.32
C PHE A 220 -46.23 19.29 -0.63
N LEU A 221 -46.66 20.30 -1.40
CA LEU A 221 -47.10 21.60 -0.88
C LEU A 221 -48.45 21.50 -0.15
N ASN A 222 -49.32 20.58 -0.57
CA ASN A 222 -50.60 20.32 0.12
C ASN A 222 -50.43 19.65 1.49
N LEU A 223 -49.34 18.91 1.71
CA LEU A 223 -49.06 18.26 3.00
C LEU A 223 -48.84 19.26 4.15
N PHE A 224 -48.37 20.47 3.84
CA PHE A 224 -48.17 21.55 4.81
C PHE A 224 -49.41 22.45 4.98
N SER A 225 -50.37 22.41 4.06
CA SER A 225 -51.63 23.16 4.16
C SER A 225 -52.67 22.46 5.05
N PHE A 226 -52.49 21.19 5.40
CA PHE A 226 -53.43 20.42 6.24
C PHE A 226 -53.21 20.60 7.76
N PHE A 227 -52.16 21.32 8.17
CA PHE A 227 -51.80 21.56 9.58
C PHE A 227 -51.93 23.03 10.02
N LEU A 228 -52.56 23.90 9.21
CA LEU A 228 -52.86 25.30 9.58
C LEU A 228 -54.37 25.58 9.55
#